data_AF-A0A1L9SU76-F1
#
_entry.id   AF-A0A1L9SU76-F1
#
_cell.length_a   1.000
_cell.length_b   1.000
_cell.length_c   1.000
_cell.angle_alpha   90.00
_cell.angle_beta   90.00
_cell.angle_gamma   90.00
#
_symmetry.space_group_name_H-M   'P 1'
#
loop_
_entity.id
_entity.type
_entity.pdbx_description
1 polymer ?
#
loop_
_entity_poly.entity_id
_entity_poly.type
_entity_poly.pdbx_seq_one_letter_code
_entity_poly.pdbx_strand_id
1 'polypeptide(L)' 'INKIYSLREIYHDKGLVFPDDFDSTQTVPPIHFVEVSAPDDVDIDDLKRVKVPDGLTIEIHDYHF' A
#
# COMPACT_ATOMS: atom_id res chain seq x y z
N ILE A 1 6.09 1.03 -15.86
CA ILE A 1 4.68 1.12 -15.40
C ILE A 1 4.75 1.62 -13.96
N ASN A 2 4.04 2.72 -13.68
CA ASN A 2 4.19 3.49 -12.45
C ASN A 2 3.51 2.73 -11.29
N LYS A 3 4.30 2.24 -10.31
CA LYS A 3 3.89 1.20 -9.35
C LYS A 3 2.73 1.60 -8.43
N ILE A 4 2.47 2.90 -8.21
CA ILE A 4 1.32 3.38 -7.42
C ILE A 4 -0.01 2.96 -8.04
N TYR A 5 -0.16 3.08 -9.37
CA TYR A 5 -1.40 2.73 -10.04
C TYR A 5 -1.76 1.27 -9.77
N SER A 6 -0.74 0.41 -9.70
CA SER A 6 -0.91 -1.00 -9.33
C SER A 6 -1.39 -1.16 -7.88
N LEU A 7 -0.92 -0.37 -6.91
CA LEU A 7 -1.43 -0.44 -5.53
C LEU A 7 -2.88 0.00 -5.42
N ARG A 8 -3.26 1.09 -6.10
CA ARG A 8 -4.65 1.55 -6.15
C ARG A 8 -5.58 0.50 -6.76
N GLU A 9 -5.12 -0.23 -7.78
CA GLU A 9 -5.88 -1.34 -8.38
C GLU A 9 -5.94 -2.57 -7.46
N ILE A 10 -4.84 -2.95 -6.80
CA ILE A 10 -4.78 -4.09 -5.89
C ILE A 10 -5.73 -3.89 -4.69
N TYR A 11 -5.87 -2.66 -4.20
CA TYR A 11 -6.66 -2.31 -3.00
C TYR A 11 -7.94 -1.52 -3.30
N HIS A 12 -8.44 -1.49 -4.55
CA HIS A 12 -9.51 -0.58 -4.98
C HIS A 12 -10.81 -0.67 -4.15
N ASP A 13 -11.15 -1.84 -3.62
CA ASP A 13 -12.37 -2.08 -2.83
C ASP A 13 -12.17 -1.92 -1.31
N LYS A 14 -10.99 -1.48 -0.88
CA LYS A 14 -10.65 -1.38 0.55
C LYS A 14 -10.90 0.00 1.16
N GLY A 15 -11.47 0.93 0.39
CA GLY A 15 -11.80 2.28 0.88
C GLY A 15 -10.56 3.12 1.21
N LEU A 16 -9.38 2.74 0.73
CA LEU A 16 -8.13 3.43 1.00
C LEU A 16 -7.97 4.66 0.10
N VAL A 17 -7.53 5.77 0.68
CA VAL A 17 -7.13 6.96 -0.06
C VAL A 17 -5.61 6.96 -0.18
N PHE A 18 -5.14 6.77 -1.40
CA PHE A 18 -3.71 6.78 -1.72
C PHE A 18 -3.24 8.20 -2.05
N PRO A 19 -2.01 8.58 -1.64
CA PRO A 19 -1.39 9.81 -2.05
C PRO A 19 -0.93 9.72 -3.52
N ASP A 20 -0.69 10.88 -4.14
CA ASP A 20 -0.16 10.96 -5.50
C ASP A 20 1.38 10.81 -5.52
N ASP A 21 2.03 11.19 -4.43
CA ASP A 21 3.48 11.11 -4.22
C ASP A 21 3.83 10.18 -3.04
N PHE A 22 5.04 9.63 -3.08
CA PHE A 22 5.53 8.69 -2.08
C PHE A 22 7.06 8.68 -2.04
N ASP A 23 7.62 8.31 -0.89
CA ASP A 23 9.07 8.26 -0.71
C ASP A 23 9.66 6.94 -1.23
N SER A 24 10.91 6.99 -1.69
CA SER A 24 11.62 5.81 -2.19
C SER A 24 13.06 5.75 -1.73
N THR A 25 13.54 4.56 -1.41
CA THR A 25 14.97 4.33 -1.18
C THR A 25 15.76 4.36 -2.48
N GLN A 26 17.07 4.64 -2.39
CA GLN A 26 18.00 4.60 -3.52
C GLN A 26 18.65 3.20 -3.70
N THR A 27 17.98 2.14 -3.24
CA THR A 27 18.45 0.75 -3.39
C THR A 27 17.99 0.15 -4.72
N VAL A 28 18.54 -1.00 -5.09
CA VAL A 28 18.09 -1.78 -6.26
C VAL A 28 17.71 -3.20 -5.80
N PRO A 29 16.41 -3.56 -5.80
CA PRO A 29 15.27 -2.73 -6.14
C PRO A 29 14.98 -1.64 -5.08
N PRO A 30 14.31 -0.54 -5.46
CA PRO A 30 13.88 0.48 -4.51
C PRO A 30 12.74 -0.04 -3.63
N ILE A 31 12.73 0.40 -2.37
CA ILE A 31 11.62 0.25 -1.44
C ILE A 31 10.81 1.54 -1.50
N HIS A 32 9.49 1.42 -1.55
CA HIS A 32 8.56 2.53 -1.69
C HIS A 32 7.71 2.63 -0.42
N PHE A 33 7.69 3.80 0.22
CA PHE A 33 6.93 4.06 1.43
C PHE A 33 5.70 4.89 1.10
N VAL A 34 4.52 4.30 1.26
CA VAL A 34 3.24 4.93 0.93
C VAL A 34 2.41 5.01 2.20
N GLU A 35 2.10 6.22 2.63
CA GLU A 35 1.16 6.48 3.71
C GLU A 35 -0.25 6.60 3.13
N VAL A 36 -1.18 5.78 3.59
CA VAL A 36 -2.55 5.75 3.08
C VAL A 36 -3.52 6.11 4.19
N SER A 37 -4.55 6.90 3.87
CA SER A 37 -5.65 7.13 4.80
C SER A 37 -6.69 6.04 4.63
N ALA A 38 -7.17 5.50 5.74
CA ALA A 38 -8.20 4.48 5.79
C ALA A 38 -9.31 4.88 6.77
N PRO A 39 -10.55 4.39 6.59
CA PRO A 39 -11.61 4.54 7.57
C PRO A 39 -11.23 3.91 8.93
N ASP A 40 -11.77 4.45 10.04
CA ASP A 40 -11.48 3.95 11.40
C ASP A 40 -11.91 2.49 11.62
N ASP A 41 -12.85 2.00 10.84
CA ASP A 41 -13.39 0.63 10.90
C ASP A 41 -12.70 -0.34 9.93
N VAL A 42 -11.60 0.06 9.29
CA VAL A 42 -10.87 -0.80 8.38
C VAL A 42 -10.25 -1.99 9.13
N ASP A 43 -10.46 -3.20 8.60
CA ASP A 43 -9.79 -4.40 9.11
C ASP A 43 -8.40 -4.54 8.47
N ILE A 44 -7.36 -4.25 9.26
CA ILE A 44 -5.96 -4.34 8.85
C ILE A 44 -5.55 -5.78 8.46
N ASP A 45 -6.10 -6.80 9.11
CA ASP A 45 -5.79 -8.19 8.78
C ASP A 45 -6.36 -8.57 7.41
N ASP A 46 -7.51 -7.99 7.05
CA ASP A 46 -8.09 -8.13 5.71
C ASP A 46 -7.26 -7.41 4.63
N LEU A 47 -6.60 -6.30 4.94
CA LEU A 47 -5.66 -5.65 4.03
C LEU A 47 -4.41 -6.54 3.79
N LYS A 48 -3.91 -7.18 4.83
CA LYS A 48 -2.75 -8.09 4.75
C LYS A 48 -3.03 -9.37 3.97
N ARG A 49 -4.30 -9.76 3.83
CA ARG A 49 -4.74 -10.95 3.06
C ARG A 49 -4.94 -10.69 1.56
N VAL A 50 -4.86 -9.43 1.12
CA VAL A 50 -5.02 -9.10 -0.31
C VAL A 50 -3.94 -9.81 -1.13
N LYS A 51 -4.36 -10.44 -2.23
CA LYS A 51 -3.43 -11.14 -3.12
C LYS A 51 -2.58 -10.13 -3.89
N VAL A 52 -1.30 -10.09 -3.55
CA VAL A 52 -0.31 -9.26 -4.23
C VAL A 52 0.30 -10.02 -5.42
N PRO A 53 0.56 -9.37 -6.57
CA PRO A 53 1.25 -10.00 -7.70
C PRO A 53 2.65 -10.52 -7.35
N ASP A 54 3.08 -11.57 -8.04
CA ASP A 54 4.42 -12.14 -7.86
C ASP A 54 5.52 -11.08 -8.13
N GLY A 55 6.55 -11.06 -7.28
CA GLY A 55 7.65 -10.09 -7.36
C GLY A 55 7.38 -8.75 -6.67
N LEU A 56 6.23 -8.59 -6.02
CA LEU A 56 5.90 -7.46 -5.15
C LEU A 56 5.63 -7.96 -3.73
N THR A 57 6.38 -7.44 -2.77
CA THR A 57 6.14 -7.65 -1.33
C THR A 57 5.57 -6.37 -0.74
N ILE A 58 4.52 -6.48 0.06
CA ILE A 58 3.88 -5.35 0.74
C ILE A 58 3.88 -5.65 2.24
N GLU A 59 4.40 -4.71 3.02
CA GLU A 59 4.33 -4.71 4.47
C GLU A 59 3.41 -3.57 4.91
N ILE A 60 2.40 -3.89 5.74
CA ILE A 60 1.40 -2.92 6.22
C ILE A 60 1.67 -2.66 7.70
N HIS A 61 1.96 -1.41 8.01
CA HIS A 61 2.11 -0.90 9.37
C HIS A 61 0.94 0.01 9.69
N ASP A 62 0.36 -0.21 10.86
CA ASP A 62 -0.74 0.58 11.39
C ASP A 62 -0.21 1.45 12.54
N TYR A 63 -0.52 2.75 12.48
CA TYR A 63 -0.05 3.75 13.43
C TYR A 63 -1.26 4.31 14.18
N HIS A 64 -1.51 3.79 15.38
CA HIS A 64 -2.47 4.36 16.30
C HIS A 64 -1.81 5.49 17.11
N PHE A 65 -2.33 6.71 17.01
CA PHE A 65 -1.97 7.85 17.85
C PHE A 65 -2.96 8.04 19.00
#